data_AF-A0A2E9LGQ1-F1
#
_entry.id   AF-A0A2E9LGQ1-F1
#
_cell.length_a   1.000
_cell.length_b   1.000
_cell.length_c   1.000
_cell.angle_alpha   90.00
_cell.angle_beta   90.00
_cell.angle_gamma   90.00
#
_symmetry.space_group_name_H-M   'P 1'
#
loop_
_entity.id
_entity.type
_entity.pdbx_description
1 polymer ?
#
loop_
_entity_poly.entity_id
_entity_poly.type
_entity_poly.pdbx_seq_one_letter_code
_entity_poly.pdbx_strand_id
1 'polypeptide(L)'
;MKKCPSHKIEILKTRKIISCDKLKFPWKQDSKGYFLIKIENNKICCGFVNNKHKMIIELRGKNTDKMIKEIAKRKLCNLENMGYIASELMTAKNCIKSKKRYIQR
;
A
#
# COMPACT_ATOMS: atom_id res chain seq x y z
N MET A 1 5.47 18.31 13.76
CA MET A 1 4.15 17.67 13.53
C MET A 1 3.35 18.54 12.59
N LYS A 2 2.83 18.02 11.47
CA LYS A 2 1.80 18.75 10.69
C LYS A 2 0.51 18.71 11.52
N LYS A 3 -0.01 19.87 11.93
CA LYS A 3 -1.28 19.97 12.67
C LYS A 3 -2.41 19.56 11.72
N CYS A 4 -3.36 18.77 12.21
CA CYS A 4 -4.59 18.51 11.47
C CYS A 4 -5.26 19.86 11.12
N PRO A 5 -5.92 19.98 9.96
CA PRO A 5 -6.68 21.18 9.63
C PRO A 5 -7.67 21.48 10.78
N SER A 6 -7.56 22.68 11.37
CA SER A 6 -8.41 23.13 12.48
C SER A 6 -9.66 23.87 12.02
N HIS A 7 -9.82 24.04 10.71
CA HIS A 7 -10.98 24.70 10.13
C HIS A 7 -12.21 23.80 10.25
N LYS A 8 -13.35 24.41 10.59
CA LYS A 8 -14.63 23.71 10.68
C LYS A 8 -15.02 23.18 9.29
N ILE A 9 -15.23 21.87 9.16
CA ILE A 9 -15.70 21.26 7.91
C ILE A 9 -17.23 21.34 7.89
N GLU A 10 -17.78 21.97 6.87
CA GLU A 10 -19.21 21.95 6.59
C GLU A 10 -19.61 20.63 5.91
N ILE A 11 -20.60 19.94 6.46
CA ILE A 11 -21.10 18.68 5.89
C ILE A 11 -22.41 18.99 5.16
N LEU A 12 -22.34 19.05 3.83
CA LEU A 12 -23.52 19.31 3.00
C LEU A 12 -24.56 18.20 3.14
N LYS A 13 -25.84 18.61 3.29
CA LYS A 13 -26.99 17.68 3.29
C LYS A 13 -27.16 17.01 1.93
N THR A 14 -26.76 17.67 0.84
CA THR A 14 -26.85 17.21 -0.55
C THR A 14 -25.71 16.27 -0.97
N ARG A 15 -24.78 15.91 -0.07
CA ARG A 15 -23.64 15.07 -0.40
C ARG A 15 -24.09 13.70 -0.95
N LYS A 16 -23.39 13.21 -1.96
CA LYS A 16 -23.57 11.84 -2.46
C LYS A 16 -22.95 10.86 -1.46
N ILE A 17 -23.76 9.91 -0.97
CA ILE A 17 -23.29 8.79 -0.14
C ILE A 17 -23.18 7.56 -1.04
N ILE A 18 -22.01 6.94 -1.06
CA ILE A 18 -21.74 5.74 -1.87
C ILE A 18 -21.59 4.55 -0.93
N SER A 19 -22.45 3.53 -1.08
CA SER A 19 -22.32 2.27 -0.36
C SER A 19 -21.33 1.36 -1.10
N CYS A 20 -20.20 1.06 -0.45
CA CYS A 20 -19.11 0.31 -1.07
C CYS A 20 -19.28 -1.21 -0.98
N ASP A 21 -20.06 -1.73 -0.03
CA ASP A 21 -20.19 -3.18 0.24
C ASP A 21 -20.78 -3.95 -0.95
N LYS A 22 -21.52 -3.28 -1.83
CA LYS A 22 -22.14 -3.86 -3.03
C LYS A 22 -21.30 -3.69 -4.30
N LEU A 23 -20.17 -2.98 -4.23
CA LEU A 23 -19.32 -2.73 -5.40
C LEU A 23 -18.51 -4.00 -5.73
N LYS A 24 -18.41 -4.30 -7.03
CA LYS A 24 -17.59 -5.40 -7.54
C LYS A 24 -16.39 -4.84 -8.29
N PHE A 25 -15.20 -5.27 -7.90
CA PHE A 25 -13.95 -4.93 -8.56
C PHE A 25 -13.27 -6.22 -9.02
N PRO A 26 -13.30 -6.56 -10.32
CA PRO A 26 -12.60 -7.74 -10.80
C PRO A 26 -11.10 -7.58 -10.59
N TRP A 27 -10.43 -8.65 -10.17
CA TRP A 27 -8.98 -8.64 -10.05
C TRP A 27 -8.35 -8.44 -11.43
N LYS A 28 -7.42 -7.49 -11.53
CA LYS A 28 -6.65 -7.22 -12.74
C LYS A 28 -5.19 -7.09 -12.35
N GLN A 29 -4.35 -7.93 -12.94
CA GLN A 29 -2.91 -7.81 -12.76
C GLN A 29 -2.45 -6.42 -13.23
N ASP A 30 -1.52 -5.82 -12.48
CA ASP A 30 -0.91 -4.58 -12.92
C ASP A 30 -0.08 -4.81 -14.19
N SER A 31 -0.29 -3.95 -15.19
CA SER A 31 0.53 -3.95 -16.42
C SER A 31 2.03 -3.73 -16.17
N LYS A 32 2.42 -3.18 -15.01
CA LYS A 32 3.82 -2.88 -14.70
C LYS A 32 4.56 -4.03 -14.04
N GLY A 33 3.85 -4.92 -13.35
CA GLY A 33 4.44 -5.99 -12.57
C GLY A 33 3.72 -6.25 -11.24
N TYR A 34 4.43 -6.82 -10.28
CA TYR A 34 3.89 -7.18 -8.98
C TYR A 34 4.91 -6.97 -7.87
N PHE A 35 4.44 -7.00 -6.62
CA PHE A 35 5.29 -6.83 -5.45
C PHE A 35 5.39 -8.12 -4.67
N LEU A 36 6.58 -8.38 -4.15
CA LEU A 36 6.85 -9.42 -3.16
C LEU A 36 7.31 -8.76 -1.87
N ILE A 37 6.69 -9.14 -0.76
CA ILE A 37 7.02 -8.57 0.55
C ILE A 37 7.51 -9.69 1.47
N LYS A 38 8.62 -9.42 2.16
CA LYS A 38 9.10 -10.22 3.27
C LYS A 38 9.52 -9.34 4.45
N ILE A 39 9.59 -9.93 5.62
CA ILE A 39 10.24 -9.31 6.79
C ILE A 39 11.58 -10.01 7.01
N GLU A 40 12.65 -9.22 7.09
CA GLU A 40 14.01 -9.71 7.30
C GLU A 40 14.74 -8.74 8.23
N ASN A 41 15.43 -9.26 9.25
CA ASN A 41 16.15 -8.45 10.24
C ASN A 41 15.33 -7.29 10.80
N ASN A 42 14.06 -7.58 11.15
CA ASN A 42 13.11 -6.60 11.68
C ASN A 42 12.83 -5.41 10.73
N LYS A 43 13.05 -5.57 9.42
CA LYS A 43 12.74 -4.58 8.37
C LYS A 43 11.82 -5.21 7.33
N ILE A 44 11.00 -4.39 6.70
CA ILE A 44 10.19 -4.79 5.55
C ILE A 44 11.09 -4.70 4.31
N CYS A 45 11.12 -5.74 3.50
CA CYS A 45 11.73 -5.78 2.18
C CYS A 45 10.60 -5.93 1.16
N CYS A 46 10.40 -4.92 0.33
CA CYS A 46 9.35 -4.87 -0.70
C CYS A 46 10.02 -4.82 -2.07
N GLY A 47 10.06 -5.97 -2.74
CA GLY A 47 10.63 -6.14 -4.07
C GLY A 47 9.58 -5.90 -5.14
N PHE A 48 9.90 -5.05 -6.13
CA PHE A 48 9.09 -4.89 -7.33
C PHE A 48 9.64 -5.76 -8.45
N VAL A 49 8.79 -6.63 -8.97
CA VAL A 49 9.08 -7.60 -10.02
C VAL A 49 8.33 -7.21 -11.28
N ASN A 50 9.04 -7.06 -12.40
CA ASN A 50 8.43 -6.73 -13.68
C ASN A 50 7.78 -7.97 -14.34
N ASN A 51 7.10 -7.78 -15.48
CA ASN A 51 6.44 -8.86 -16.22
C ASN A 51 7.40 -9.91 -16.80
N LYS A 52 8.72 -9.69 -16.74
CA LYS A 52 9.75 -10.67 -17.11
C LYS A 52 10.26 -11.46 -15.90
N HIS A 53 9.53 -11.41 -14.78
CA HIS A 53 9.89 -12.03 -13.50
C HIS A 53 11.27 -11.58 -12.95
N LYS A 54 11.70 -10.36 -13.28
CA LYS A 54 12.94 -9.77 -12.76
C LYS A 54 12.61 -8.77 -11.67
N MET A 55 13.15 -8.99 -10.46
CA MET A 55 13.12 -7.99 -9.39
C MET A 55 14.09 -6.86 -9.76
N ILE A 56 13.56 -5.70 -10.11
CA ILE A 56 14.37 -4.57 -10.60
C ILE A 56 14.53 -3.47 -9.55
N ILE A 57 13.70 -3.46 -8.51
CA ILE A 57 13.76 -2.52 -7.39
C ILE A 57 13.45 -3.26 -6.10
N GLU A 58 14.18 -2.98 -5.04
CA GLU A 58 13.84 -3.43 -3.69
C GLU A 58 13.85 -2.24 -2.72
N LEU A 59 12.71 -2.02 -2.06
CA LEU A 59 12.52 -0.99 -1.05
C LEU A 59 12.67 -1.63 0.33
N ARG A 60 13.58 -1.13 1.16
CA ARG A 60 13.84 -1.66 2.51
C ARG A 60 13.60 -0.62 3.58
N GLY A 61 12.90 -0.99 4.66
CA GLY A 61 12.75 -0.10 5.82
C GLY A 61 11.65 -0.49 6.79
N LYS A 62 11.49 0.33 7.83
CA LYS A 62 10.38 0.22 8.82
C LYS A 62 9.29 1.27 8.61
N ASN A 63 9.59 2.32 7.84
CA ASN A 63 8.67 3.44 7.61
C ASN A 63 7.84 3.20 6.35
N THR A 64 6.72 2.51 6.53
CA THR A 64 5.76 2.17 5.47
C THR A 64 5.27 3.39 4.70
N ASP A 65 5.05 4.52 5.37
CA ASP A 65 4.52 5.73 4.73
C ASP A 65 5.52 6.29 3.72
N LYS A 66 6.82 6.26 4.06
CA LYS A 66 7.88 6.63 3.12
C LYS A 66 7.99 5.63 1.98
N MET A 67 7.84 4.32 2.25
CA MET A 67 7.85 3.29 1.21
C MET A 67 6.69 3.45 0.23
N ILE A 68 5.46 3.66 0.71
CA ILE A 68 4.27 3.90 -0.12
C ILE A 68 4.46 5.16 -0.98
N LYS A 69 4.96 6.25 -0.39
CA LYS A 69 5.25 7.48 -1.14
C LYS A 69 6.30 7.26 -2.22
N GLU A 70 7.32 6.45 -1.97
CA GLU A 70 8.34 6.14 -2.97
C GLU A 70 7.78 5.28 -4.11
N ILE A 71 6.94 4.28 -3.82
CA ILE A 71 6.22 3.47 -4.82
C ILE A 71 5.35 4.36 -5.71
N ALA A 72 4.56 5.26 -5.09
CA ALA A 72 3.70 6.20 -5.81
C ALA A 72 4.50 7.20 -6.65
N LYS A 73 5.57 7.79 -6.09
CA LYS A 73 6.46 8.72 -6.79
C LYS A 73 7.08 8.10 -8.04
N ARG A 74 7.51 6.84 -7.94
CA ARG A 74 8.07 6.06 -9.06
C ARG A 74 7.01 5.51 -10.01
N LYS A 75 5.72 5.62 -9.67
CA LYS A 75 4.60 5.06 -10.44
C LYS A 75 4.78 3.57 -10.71
N LEU A 76 5.19 2.78 -9.72
CA LEU A 76 5.46 1.34 -9.91
C LEU A 76 4.20 0.46 -10.10
N CYS A 77 3.03 0.97 -9.74
CA CYS A 77 1.73 0.36 -10.02
C CYS A 77 0.69 1.42 -10.42
N ASN A 78 -0.51 0.98 -10.78
CA ASN A 78 -1.70 1.80 -10.97
C ASN A 78 -2.34 2.16 -9.60
N LEU A 79 -3.36 3.03 -9.62
CA LEU A 79 -4.01 3.48 -8.39
C LEU A 79 -4.82 2.38 -7.68
N GLU A 80 -5.40 1.45 -8.44
CA GLU A 80 -6.19 0.34 -7.88
C GLU A 80 -5.28 -0.58 -7.03
N ASN A 81 -4.12 -0.96 -7.57
CA ASN A 81 -3.12 -1.78 -6.90
C ASN A 81 -2.36 -1.02 -5.81
N MET A 82 -2.36 0.31 -5.84
CA MET A 82 -1.77 1.14 -4.78
C MET A 82 -2.45 0.91 -3.43
N GLY A 83 -3.78 0.73 -3.43
CA GLY A 83 -4.53 0.44 -2.21
C GLY A 83 -4.13 -0.91 -1.60
N TYR A 84 -4.01 -1.93 -2.45
CA TYR A 84 -3.56 -3.27 -2.04
C TYR A 84 -2.13 -3.23 -1.47
N ILE A 85 -1.17 -2.65 -2.18
CA ILE A 85 0.23 -2.63 -1.70
C ILE A 85 0.40 -1.81 -0.41
N ALA A 86 -0.37 -0.72 -0.25
CA ALA A 86 -0.37 0.04 0.99
C ALA A 86 -0.89 -0.79 2.17
N SER A 87 -1.95 -1.58 1.95
CA SER A 87 -2.51 -2.50 2.95
C SER A 87 -1.51 -3.59 3.36
N GLU A 88 -0.81 -4.19 2.40
CA GLU A 88 0.19 -5.22 2.67
C GLU A 88 1.39 -4.66 3.47
N LEU A 89 1.89 -3.48 3.09
CA LEU A 89 2.99 -2.81 3.83
C LEU A 89 2.57 -2.47 5.27
N MET A 90 1.34 -1.98 5.47
CA MET A 90 0.81 -1.70 6.80
C MET A 90 0.62 -2.97 7.63
N THR A 91 0.18 -4.07 7.00
CA THR A 91 0.07 -5.39 7.63
C THR A 91 1.45 -5.90 8.06
N ALA A 92 2.46 -5.82 7.20
CA ALA A 92 3.83 -6.20 7.54
C ALA A 92 4.39 -5.38 8.72
N LYS A 93 4.14 -4.07 8.76
CA LYS A 93 4.49 -3.20 9.90
C LYS A 93 3.78 -3.61 11.18
N ASN A 94 2.52 -3.98 11.11
CA ASN A 94 1.77 -4.46 12.27
C ASN A 94 2.32 -5.80 12.76
N CYS A 95 2.66 -6.74 11.86
CA CYS A 95 3.31 -7.99 12.19
C CYS A 95 4.65 -7.78 12.91
N ILE A 96 5.47 -6.83 12.44
CA ILE A 96 6.71 -6.41 13.13
C ILE A 96 6.40 -5.96 14.56
N LYS A 97 5.43 -5.06 14.74
CA LYS A 97 5.07 -4.51 16.06
C LYS A 97 4.52 -5.58 17.00
N SER A 98 3.68 -6.47 16.49
CA SER A 98 3.05 -7.53 17.28
C SER A 98 3.90 -8.79 17.39
N LYS A 99 5.12 -8.81 16.85
CA LYS A 99 6.00 -9.99 16.75
C LYS A 99 5.30 -11.22 16.14
N LYS A 100 4.35 -10.99 15.22
CA LYS A 100 3.64 -12.06 14.51
C LYS A 100 4.33 -12.35 13.18
N ARG A 101 4.23 -13.58 12.70
CA ARG A 101 4.67 -13.95 11.35
C ARG A 101 3.82 -13.19 10.33
N TYR A 102 4.49 -12.59 9.36
CA TYR A 102 3.83 -12.01 8.19
C TYR A 102 3.73 -13.07 7.08
N ILE A 103 2.59 -13.09 6.41
CA ILE A 103 2.30 -13.91 5.23
C ILE A 103 1.61 -12.96 4.26
N GLN A 104 2.18 -12.79 3.07
CA GLN A 104 1.59 -12.01 1.99
C GLN A 104 0.33 -12.73 1.47
N ARG A 105 -0.73 -11.96 1.18
CA ARG A 105 -2.02 -12.48 0.70
C ARG A 105 -2.20 -12.31 -0.80
#